data_AF-A0A7C9EWH4-F1
#
_entry.id   AF-A0A7C9EWH4-F1
#
_cell.length_a   1.000
_cell.length_b   1.000
_cell.length_c   1.000
_cell.angle_alpha   90.00
_cell.angle_beta   90.00
_cell.angle_gamma   90.00
#
_symmetry.space_group_name_H-M   'P 1'
#
loop_
_entity.id
_entity.type
_entity.pdbx_description
1 polymer ?
#
loop_
_entity_poly.entity_id
_entity_poly.type
_entity_poly.pdbx_seq_one_letter_code
_entity_poly.pdbx_strand_id
1 'polypeptide(L)'
;MAPPPPSAKLKGISPDLKKIIDANMDEAPARGRAREAFKGVQLSIDHCLFKIPAEGLKMDERYEKNSRGLEIFSKTWQQEASPPKAVICYCHGYGDTCSFFFEGIARKLALAGYGVCAMDYPGFGLSDGLHGYIPSFDTLVDDVI
;
A
#
# COMPACT_ATOMS: atom_id res chain seq x y z
N MET A 1 22.48 24.78 12.21
CA MET A 1 22.77 23.38 12.59
C MET A 1 21.51 22.58 12.28
N ALA A 2 21.60 21.48 11.52
CA ALA A 2 20.43 20.64 11.25
C ALA A 2 19.87 20.05 12.57
N PRO A 3 18.55 19.85 12.69
CA PRO A 3 17.99 19.18 13.86
C PRO A 3 18.56 17.75 14.00
N PRO A 4 18.74 17.23 15.22
CA PRO A 4 19.17 15.85 15.41
C PRO A 4 18.14 14.87 14.81
N PRO A 5 18.59 13.70 14.32
CA PRO A 5 17.69 12.72 13.73
C PRO A 5 16.64 12.23 14.75
N PRO A 6 15.43 11.87 14.31
CA PRO A 6 14.36 11.42 15.20
C PRO A 6 14.79 10.28 16.15
N SER A 7 15.61 9.35 15.67
CA SER A 7 16.09 8.20 16.46
C SER A 7 16.99 8.58 17.64
N ALA A 8 17.60 9.77 17.66
CA ALA A 8 18.49 10.22 18.72
C ALA A 8 17.79 10.32 20.10
N LYS A 9 16.46 10.43 20.11
CA LYS A 9 15.64 10.49 21.33
C LYS A 9 15.28 9.09 21.89
N LEU A 10 15.55 8.02 21.13
CA LEU A 10 15.12 6.67 21.46
C LEU A 10 16.30 5.82 21.97
N LYS A 11 16.07 5.08 23.07
CA LYS A 11 17.06 4.18 23.67
C LYS A 11 16.70 2.73 23.38
N GLY A 12 17.72 1.86 23.25
CA GLY A 12 17.53 0.41 23.11
C GLY A 12 17.04 -0.08 21.74
N ILE A 13 16.94 0.80 20.73
CA ILE A 13 16.53 0.42 19.38
C ILE A 13 17.70 -0.13 18.55
N SER A 14 17.42 -1.16 17.73
CA SER A 14 18.42 -1.79 16.86
C SER A 14 18.92 -0.83 15.77
N PRO A 15 20.13 -1.06 15.20
CA PRO A 15 20.63 -0.25 14.09
C PRO A 15 19.70 -0.20 12.88
N ASP A 16 19.01 -1.31 12.57
CA ASP A 16 18.09 -1.36 11.44
C ASP A 16 16.80 -0.58 11.70
N LEU A 17 16.29 -0.61 12.93
CA LEU A 17 15.14 0.21 13.31
C LEU A 17 15.49 1.71 13.30
N LYS A 18 16.72 2.10 13.68
CA LYS A 18 17.20 3.49 13.53
C LYS A 18 17.15 3.96 12.08
N LYS A 19 17.64 3.14 11.15
CA LYS A 19 17.62 3.46 9.71
C LYS A 19 16.21 3.69 9.19
N ILE A 20 15.22 2.94 9.67
CA ILE A 20 13.81 3.12 9.28
C ILE A 20 13.25 4.42 9.87
N ILE A 21 13.50 4.67 11.16
CA ILE A 21 13.01 5.87 11.86
C ILE A 21 13.57 7.17 11.26
N ASP A 22 14.83 7.14 10.84
CA ASP A 22 15.50 8.30 10.28
C ASP A 22 15.36 8.41 8.75
N ALA A 23 14.65 7.48 8.11
CA ALA A 23 14.42 7.51 6.67
C ALA A 23 13.49 8.64 6.26
N ASN A 24 13.69 9.18 5.06
CA ASN A 24 12.80 10.17 4.47
C ASN A 24 11.49 9.50 4.00
N MET A 25 10.45 9.53 4.84
CA MET A 25 9.15 8.92 4.53
C MET A 25 8.38 9.61 3.40
N ASP A 26 8.87 10.75 2.90
CA ASP A 26 8.37 11.40 1.69
C ASP A 26 8.64 10.56 0.44
N GLU A 27 9.64 9.68 0.46
CA GLU A 27 10.04 8.84 -0.66
C GLU A 27 9.41 7.44 -0.58
N ALA A 28 8.85 6.95 -1.68
CA ALA A 28 8.20 5.64 -1.76
C ALA A 28 9.12 4.48 -1.32
N PRO A 29 10.41 4.42 -1.69
CA PRO A 29 11.31 3.37 -1.22
C PRO A 29 11.46 3.31 0.31
N ALA A 30 11.40 4.45 1.00
CA ALA A 30 11.45 4.48 2.46
C ALA A 30 10.17 3.90 3.06
N ARG A 31 9.00 4.29 2.54
CA ARG A 31 7.71 3.72 2.93
C ARG A 31 7.65 2.21 2.71
N GLY A 32 8.13 1.74 1.56
CA GLY A 32 8.22 0.31 1.26
C GLY A 32 9.11 -0.47 2.23
N ARG A 33 10.30 0.05 2.56
CA ARG A 33 11.18 -0.58 3.56
C ARG A 33 10.54 -0.64 4.94
N ALA A 34 9.87 0.43 5.36
CA ALA A 34 9.14 0.44 6.63
C ALA A 34 8.03 -0.62 6.63
N ARG A 35 7.23 -0.68 5.56
CA ARG A 35 6.18 -1.69 5.40
C ARG A 35 6.74 -3.10 5.52
N GLU A 36 7.77 -3.45 4.76
CA GLU A 36 8.35 -4.80 4.80
C GLU A 36 8.94 -5.16 6.16
N ALA A 37 9.59 -4.21 6.84
CA ALA A 37 10.12 -4.43 8.18
C ALA A 37 9.04 -4.72 9.22
N PHE A 38 7.84 -4.15 9.07
CA PHE A 38 6.72 -4.32 10.02
C PHE A 38 5.64 -5.29 9.54
N LYS A 39 5.75 -5.86 8.34
CA LYS A 39 4.76 -6.75 7.73
C LYS A 39 4.38 -7.93 8.63
N GLY A 40 5.37 -8.57 9.27
CA GLY A 40 5.12 -9.68 10.19
C GLY A 40 4.29 -9.27 11.41
N VAL A 41 4.58 -8.09 11.98
CA VAL A 41 3.82 -7.53 13.10
C VAL A 41 2.40 -7.17 12.67
N GLN A 42 2.25 -6.54 11.50
CA GLN A 42 0.95 -6.19 10.94
C GLN A 42 0.07 -7.42 10.72
N LEU A 43 0.62 -8.48 10.12
CA LEU A 43 -0.11 -9.73 9.86
C LEU A 43 -0.40 -10.53 11.14
N SER A 44 0.33 -10.29 12.24
CA SER A 44 0.07 -10.94 13.53
C SER A 44 -0.98 -10.21 14.38
N ILE A 45 -1.50 -9.05 13.94
CA ILE A 45 -2.58 -8.35 14.64
C ILE A 45 -3.83 -9.24 14.63
N ASP A 46 -4.44 -9.43 15.80
CA ASP A 46 -5.68 -10.17 15.95
C ASP A 46 -6.88 -9.36 15.42
N HIS A 47 -7.01 -9.32 14.09
CA HIS A 47 -8.08 -8.62 13.40
C HIS A 47 -8.63 -9.47 12.24
N CYS A 48 -9.95 -9.47 12.06
CA CYS A 48 -10.61 -10.34 11.08
C CYS A 48 -10.12 -10.14 9.64
N LEU A 49 -9.75 -8.91 9.27
CA LEU A 49 -9.22 -8.59 7.94
C LEU A 49 -7.82 -9.17 7.67
N PHE A 50 -7.01 -9.42 8.70
CA PHE A 50 -5.69 -10.05 8.53
C PHE A 50 -5.76 -11.58 8.52
N LYS A 51 -6.90 -12.15 8.96
CA LYS A 51 -7.14 -13.60 9.02
C LYS A 51 -7.91 -14.18 7.83
N ILE A 52 -8.34 -13.34 6.88
CA ILE A 52 -8.96 -13.82 5.64
C ILE A 52 -7.95 -14.73 4.92
N PRO A 53 -8.33 -15.86 4.31
CA PRO A 53 -7.43 -16.74 3.57
C PRO A 53 -7.03 -16.15 2.20
N ALA A 54 -5.90 -16.61 1.64
CA ALA A 54 -5.42 -16.26 0.30
C ALA A 54 -5.43 -17.47 -0.64
N GLU A 55 -5.66 -18.65 -0.09
CA GLU A 55 -5.73 -19.92 -0.79
C GLU A 55 -6.81 -19.85 -1.88
N GLY A 56 -6.44 -20.19 -3.11
CA GLY A 56 -7.33 -20.12 -4.27
C GLY A 56 -7.48 -18.72 -4.90
N LEU A 57 -6.77 -17.70 -4.37
CA LEU A 57 -6.68 -16.39 -5.00
C LEU A 57 -5.35 -16.24 -5.74
N LYS A 58 -5.43 -15.74 -6.97
CA LYS A 58 -4.31 -15.09 -7.65
C LYS A 58 -4.27 -13.63 -7.23
N MET A 59 -3.10 -13.20 -6.74
CA MET A 59 -2.84 -11.82 -6.38
C MET A 59 -1.60 -11.35 -7.14
N ASP A 60 -1.74 -10.32 -7.96
CA ASP A 60 -0.64 -9.74 -8.71
C ASP A 60 -0.37 -8.32 -8.20
N GLU A 61 0.90 -8.00 -8.01
CA GLU A 61 1.39 -6.65 -7.68
C GLU A 61 2.16 -6.10 -8.90
N ARG A 62 1.96 -4.82 -9.23
CA ARG A 62 2.62 -4.17 -10.37
C ARG A 62 3.02 -2.75 -10.04
N TYR A 63 4.07 -2.31 -10.73
CA TYR A 63 4.54 -0.93 -10.72
C TYR A 63 4.55 -0.43 -12.15
N GLU A 64 3.81 0.65 -12.41
CA GLU A 64 3.68 1.23 -13.75
C GLU A 64 3.82 2.74 -13.68
N LYS A 65 4.46 3.35 -14.69
CA LYS A 65 4.58 4.82 -14.73
C LYS A 65 3.31 5.45 -15.26
N ASN A 66 2.74 6.40 -14.52
CA ASN A 66 1.62 7.20 -15.02
C ASN A 66 2.06 8.23 -16.07
N SER A 67 1.11 8.99 -16.61
CA SER A 67 1.34 10.06 -17.60
C SER A 67 2.28 11.18 -17.11
N ARG A 68 2.52 11.29 -15.81
CA ARG A 68 3.42 12.25 -15.17
C ARG A 68 4.80 11.65 -14.85
N GLY A 69 5.03 10.38 -15.18
CA GLY A 69 6.29 9.68 -14.95
C GLY A 69 6.51 9.15 -13.53
N LEU A 70 5.48 9.21 -12.67
CA LEU A 70 5.51 8.67 -11.31
C LEU A 70 5.26 7.16 -11.36
N GLU A 71 6.05 6.37 -10.63
CA GLU A 71 5.84 4.94 -10.50
C GLU A 71 4.67 4.64 -9.54
N ILE A 72 3.62 4.01 -10.04
CA ILE A 72 2.37 3.75 -9.33
C ILE A 72 2.28 2.27 -9.00
N PHE A 73 2.10 1.98 -7.72
CA PHE A 73 1.80 0.65 -7.23
C PHE A 73 0.32 0.31 -7.45
N SER A 74 0.07 -0.86 -8.04
CA SER A 74 -1.26 -1.45 -8.13
C SER A 74 -1.24 -2.91 -7.72
N LYS A 75 -2.40 -3.38 -7.27
CA LYS A 75 -2.60 -4.76 -6.85
C LYS A 75 -3.95 -5.27 -7.30
N THR A 76 -3.99 -6.54 -7.69
CA THR A 76 -5.22 -7.24 -8.06
C THR A 76 -5.43 -8.49 -7.21
N TRP A 77 -6.69 -8.89 -7.06
CA TRP A 77 -7.12 -10.11 -6.38
C TRP A 77 -8.23 -10.76 -7.18
N GLN A 78 -8.06 -12.03 -7.55
CA GLN A 78 -9.07 -12.77 -8.32
C GLN A 78 -8.95 -14.28 -8.07
N GLN A 79 -10.06 -15.00 -8.21
CA GLN A 79 -10.01 -16.48 -8.28
C GLN A 79 -9.52 -16.92 -9.66
N GLU A 80 -8.66 -17.94 -9.71
CA GLU A 80 -8.18 -18.48 -11.00
C GLU A 80 -9.20 -19.40 -11.68
N ALA A 81 -10.04 -20.05 -10.89
CA ALA A 81 -10.89 -21.15 -11.36
C ALA A 81 -12.05 -20.69 -12.27
N SER A 82 -12.44 -19.41 -12.25
CA SER A 82 -13.59 -18.90 -13.00
C SER A 82 -13.48 -17.42 -13.31
N PRO A 83 -14.09 -16.92 -14.40
CA PRO A 83 -14.22 -15.50 -14.66
C PRO A 83 -14.90 -14.74 -13.51
N PRO A 84 -14.50 -13.49 -13.24
CA PRO A 84 -15.10 -12.69 -12.17
C PRO A 84 -16.57 -12.34 -12.49
N LYS A 85 -17.43 -12.34 -11.46
CA LYS A 85 -18.84 -11.91 -11.56
C LYS A 85 -18.97 -10.44 -11.97
N ALA A 86 -18.06 -9.62 -11.46
CA ALA A 86 -17.86 -8.22 -11.79
C ALA A 86 -16.45 -7.81 -11.32
N VAL A 87 -15.99 -6.65 -11.78
CA VAL A 87 -14.74 -6.03 -11.33
C VAL A 87 -15.07 -4.90 -10.35
N ILE A 88 -14.34 -4.86 -9.24
CA ILE A 88 -14.41 -3.82 -8.22
C ILE A 88 -13.09 -3.05 -8.24
N CYS A 89 -13.15 -1.77 -8.61
CA CYS A 89 -12.03 -0.85 -8.56
C CYS A 89 -12.08 -0.07 -7.24
N TYR A 90 -11.08 -0.27 -6.38
CA TYR A 90 -10.99 0.44 -5.11
C TYR A 90 -10.14 1.70 -5.22
N CYS A 91 -10.71 2.78 -4.70
CA CYS A 91 -10.13 4.11 -4.55
C CYS A 91 -9.99 4.37 -3.05
N HIS A 92 -8.76 4.44 -2.53
CA HIS A 92 -8.54 4.55 -1.10
C HIS A 92 -8.78 5.97 -0.56
N GLY A 93 -8.90 6.14 0.76
CA GLY A 93 -9.04 7.46 1.39
C GLY A 93 -7.72 8.19 1.58
N TYR A 94 -7.78 9.46 2.02
CA TYR A 94 -6.59 10.20 2.43
C TYR A 94 -5.92 9.54 3.65
N GLY A 95 -4.61 9.27 3.55
CA GLY A 95 -3.84 8.60 4.60
C GLY A 95 -3.98 7.08 4.63
N ASP A 96 -4.53 6.48 3.56
CA ASP A 96 -4.71 5.04 3.42
C ASP A 96 -3.80 4.44 2.32
N THR A 97 -3.85 3.13 2.17
CA THR A 97 -3.19 2.33 1.12
C THR A 97 -4.01 1.08 0.81
N CYS A 98 -3.88 0.54 -0.39
CA CYS A 98 -4.51 -0.73 -0.76
C CYS A 98 -3.85 -1.97 -0.10
N SER A 99 -2.70 -1.81 0.55
CA SER A 99 -1.85 -2.93 1.01
C SER A 99 -1.93 -3.26 2.52
N PHE A 100 -2.84 -2.61 3.26
CA PHE A 100 -3.03 -2.82 4.71
C PHE A 100 -4.42 -3.38 5.05
N PHE A 101 -5.34 -2.58 5.61
CA PHE A 101 -6.68 -3.08 5.97
C PHE A 101 -7.49 -3.52 4.75
N PHE A 102 -7.34 -2.81 3.64
CA PHE A 102 -8.07 -3.13 2.41
C PHE A 102 -7.70 -4.51 1.84
N GLU A 103 -6.47 -5.00 2.05
CA GLU A 103 -6.02 -6.33 1.62
C GLU A 103 -7.01 -7.44 2.06
N GLY A 104 -7.49 -7.38 3.31
CA GLY A 104 -8.47 -8.34 3.82
C GLY A 104 -9.84 -8.22 3.15
N ILE A 105 -10.27 -6.99 2.86
CA ILE A 105 -11.54 -6.71 2.17
C ILE A 105 -11.46 -7.21 0.72
N ALA A 106 -10.37 -6.91 0.03
CA ALA A 106 -10.12 -7.34 -1.34
C ALA A 106 -10.13 -8.87 -1.45
N ARG A 107 -9.44 -9.58 -0.53
CA ARG A 107 -9.45 -11.04 -0.47
C ARG A 107 -10.85 -11.59 -0.22
N LYS A 108 -11.62 -10.98 0.69
CA LYS A 108 -13.00 -11.41 0.97
C LYS A 108 -13.91 -11.25 -0.26
N LEU A 109 -13.79 -10.14 -0.99
CA LEU A 109 -14.53 -9.90 -2.23
C LEU A 109 -14.08 -10.86 -3.33
N ALA A 110 -12.78 -11.10 -3.46
CA ALA A 110 -12.23 -12.03 -4.43
C ALA A 110 -12.71 -13.47 -4.19
N LEU A 111 -12.72 -13.93 -2.93
CA LEU A 111 -13.27 -15.22 -2.54
C LEU A 111 -14.78 -15.35 -2.80
N ALA A 112 -15.50 -14.22 -2.83
CA ALA A 112 -16.91 -14.18 -3.22
C ALA A 112 -17.12 -14.21 -4.76
N GLY A 113 -16.04 -14.30 -5.55
CA GLY A 113 -16.06 -14.42 -7.00
C GLY A 113 -15.99 -13.09 -7.76
N TYR A 114 -15.56 -12.00 -7.12
CA TYR A 114 -15.32 -10.72 -7.78
C TYR A 114 -13.84 -10.58 -8.19
N GLY A 115 -13.57 -9.87 -9.27
CA GLY A 115 -12.22 -9.36 -9.52
C GLY A 115 -12.05 -8.07 -8.75
N VAL A 116 -10.96 -7.90 -8.01
CA VAL A 116 -10.68 -6.65 -7.29
C VAL A 116 -9.38 -6.07 -7.83
N CYS A 117 -9.36 -4.77 -8.10
CA CYS A 117 -8.15 -4.03 -8.39
C CYS A 117 -8.11 -2.77 -7.52
N ALA A 118 -6.90 -2.36 -7.17
CA ALA A 118 -6.65 -1.15 -6.43
C ALA A 118 -5.28 -0.59 -6.83
N MET A 119 -5.12 0.71 -6.69
CA MET A 119 -3.83 1.37 -6.79
C MET A 119 -3.62 2.27 -5.57
N ASP A 120 -2.36 2.50 -5.21
CA ASP A 120 -2.02 3.58 -4.29
C ASP A 120 -1.90 4.89 -5.08
N TYR A 121 -2.54 5.95 -4.63
CA TYR A 121 -2.41 7.26 -5.26
C TYR A 121 -0.97 7.79 -5.18
N PRO A 122 -0.56 8.69 -6.10
CA PRO A 122 0.70 9.39 -5.97
C PRO A 122 0.90 10.02 -4.59
N GLY A 123 2.03 9.72 -3.96
CA GLY A 123 2.36 10.17 -2.61
C GLY A 123 1.72 9.34 -1.49
N PHE A 124 1.12 8.19 -1.79
CA PHE A 124 0.52 7.30 -0.80
C PHE A 124 1.05 5.87 -0.94
N GLY A 125 0.93 5.10 0.14
CA GLY A 125 1.35 3.70 0.20
C GLY A 125 2.72 3.45 -0.44
N LEU A 126 2.73 2.63 -1.48
CA LEU A 126 3.92 2.21 -2.22
C LEU A 126 4.14 2.97 -3.54
N SER A 127 3.27 3.92 -3.89
CA SER A 127 3.42 4.76 -5.09
C SER A 127 4.34 5.95 -4.87
N ASP A 128 5.03 6.37 -5.93
CA ASP A 128 5.85 7.59 -5.97
C ASP A 128 5.05 8.86 -5.73
N GLY A 129 5.75 9.95 -5.37
CA GLY A 129 5.18 11.27 -5.09
C GLY A 129 5.46 11.73 -3.68
N LEU A 130 5.32 13.04 -3.46
CA LEU A 130 5.50 13.66 -2.13
C LEU A 130 4.41 13.15 -1.18
N HIS A 131 4.81 12.62 -0.02
CA HIS A 131 3.90 11.92 0.87
C HIS A 131 2.73 12.80 1.33
N GLY A 132 1.51 12.34 1.06
CA GLY A 132 0.28 13.04 1.42
C GLY A 132 -0.06 14.27 0.56
N TYR A 133 0.73 14.58 -0.47
CA TYR A 133 0.49 15.77 -1.30
C TYR A 133 -0.44 15.47 -2.48
N ILE A 134 -1.61 16.13 -2.48
CA ILE A 134 -2.57 16.10 -3.59
C ILE A 134 -2.58 17.49 -4.24
N PRO A 135 -2.08 17.64 -5.48
CA PRO A 135 -1.98 18.95 -6.13
C PRO A 135 -3.34 19.53 -6.53
N SER A 136 -4.30 18.66 -6.91
CA SER A 136 -5.69 18.99 -7.16
C SER A 136 -6.54 17.70 -7.16
N PHE A 137 -7.86 17.83 -6.96
CA PHE A 137 -8.77 16.69 -7.08
C PHE A 137 -8.92 16.21 -8.52
N ASP A 138 -8.88 17.12 -9.51
CA ASP A 138 -8.93 16.74 -10.93
C ASP A 138 -7.75 15.83 -11.28
N THR A 139 -6.55 16.19 -10.84
CA THR A 139 -5.36 15.35 -11.02
C THR A 139 -5.48 13.98 -10.33
N LEU A 140 -6.10 13.92 -9.15
CA LEU A 140 -6.33 12.67 -8.45
C LEU A 140 -7.29 11.76 -9.24
N VAL A 141 -8.32 12.34 -9.86
CA VAL A 141 -9.27 11.64 -10.73
C VAL A 141 -8.57 11.18 -12.02
N ASP A 142 -7.74 12.02 -12.61
CA ASP A 142 -6.98 11.69 -13.83
C ASP A 142 -6.00 10.53 -13.62
N ASP A 143 -5.53 10.30 -12.40
CA ASP A 143 -4.64 9.16 -12.10
C ASP A 143 -5.38 7.79 -12.14
N VAL A 144 -6.72 7.75 -12.07
CA VAL A 144 -7.53 6.49 -12.00
C VAL A 144 -8.37 6.17 -13.23
N ILE A 145 -8.34 7.00 -14.27
CA ILE A 145 -9.13 6.83 -15.52
C ILE A 145 -8.24 6.47 -16.71
#